data_AF-D4K2P5-F1
#
_entry.id   AF-D4K2P5-F1
#
_cell.length_a   1.000
_cell.length_b   1.000
_cell.length_c   1.000
_cell.angle_alpha   90.00
_cell.angle_beta   90.00
_cell.angle_gamma   90.00
#
_symmetry.space_group_name_H-M   'P 1'
#
loop_
_entity.id
_entity.type
_entity.pdbx_description
1 polymer ?
#
loop_
_entity_poly.entity_id
_entity_poly.type
_entity_poly.pdbx_seq_one_letter_code
_entity_poly.pdbx_strand_id
1 'polypeptide(L)'
;MNITVKKLAELHKPTHNIRRHSDKQITEYIRSIEMFGQVKPLVVAEDGEIIAGNGLYEALLRMGRETCDCYVMVGLTDVQKKKLMMADNKVYELGFTDVDAIEELVKELDGDVDVPGWDADLLEMLNSTTDEADEVIGSYGDFPENEIAPINRHQAEEHVPYAETPTYSVAPAPQPAPTVSAAPQQPSPVLEMSTPSEPQTAAPEADSGVEQHRCIRCPKCGELICL
;
A
#
# COMPACT_ATOMS: atom_id res chain seq x y z
N MET A 1 -6.80 -34.38 -8.25
CA MET A 1 -5.53 -33.81 -7.78
C MET A 1 -4.98 -34.76 -6.72
N ASN A 2 -3.84 -35.40 -6.97
CA ASN A 2 -3.21 -36.33 -6.02
C ASN A 2 -1.95 -35.66 -5.47
N ILE A 3 -1.90 -35.48 -4.15
CA ILE A 3 -0.79 -34.82 -3.46
C ILE A 3 0.19 -35.90 -3.01
N THR A 4 1.47 -35.69 -3.29
CA THR A 4 2.55 -36.62 -2.94
C THR A 4 3.65 -35.90 -2.18
N VAL A 5 4.18 -36.53 -1.15
CA VAL A 5 5.34 -36.02 -0.41
C VAL A 5 6.60 -36.25 -1.25
N LYS A 6 7.39 -35.19 -1.47
CA LYS A 6 8.69 -35.25 -2.16
C LYS A 6 9.79 -34.62 -1.35
N LYS A 7 11.03 -35.05 -1.56
CA LYS A 7 12.21 -34.42 -0.97
C LYS A 7 12.45 -33.07 -1.64
N LEU A 8 12.72 -32.04 -0.84
CA LEU A 8 13.04 -30.71 -1.35
C LEU A 8 14.31 -30.73 -2.21
N ALA A 9 15.28 -31.59 -1.88
CA ALA A 9 16.51 -31.78 -2.66
C ALA A 9 16.30 -32.36 -4.08
N GLU A 10 15.13 -32.94 -4.36
CA GLU A 10 14.77 -33.45 -5.70
C GLU A 10 14.10 -32.37 -6.56
N LEU A 11 13.79 -31.21 -5.98
CA LEU A 11 13.12 -30.12 -6.67
C LEU A 11 14.12 -29.04 -7.09
N HIS A 12 13.84 -28.39 -8.20
CA HIS A 12 14.66 -27.28 -8.69
C HIS A 12 13.81 -26.16 -9.25
N LYS A 13 14.31 -24.94 -9.12
CA LYS A 13 13.66 -23.75 -9.65
C LYS A 13 13.78 -23.70 -11.18
N PRO A 14 12.80 -23.11 -11.87
CA PRO A 14 12.90 -22.91 -13.30
C PRO A 14 14.02 -21.92 -13.61
N THR A 15 14.63 -22.07 -14.79
CA THR A 15 15.73 -21.17 -15.25
C THR A 15 15.35 -19.69 -15.21
N HIS A 16 14.09 -19.37 -15.48
CA HIS A 16 13.57 -18.01 -15.48
C HIS A 16 12.38 -17.94 -14.53
N ASN A 17 12.65 -17.62 -13.27
CA ASN A 17 11.57 -17.34 -12.32
C ASN A 17 11.05 -15.92 -12.55
N ILE A 18 9.77 -15.82 -12.91
CA ILE A 18 9.10 -14.54 -13.20
C ILE A 18 8.72 -13.76 -11.93
N ARG A 19 8.60 -14.43 -10.77
CA ARG A 19 8.23 -13.79 -9.51
C ARG A 19 9.39 -13.82 -8.52
N ARG A 20 9.78 -12.65 -8.04
CA ARG A 20 10.74 -12.52 -6.95
C ARG A 20 10.01 -12.38 -5.61
N HIS A 21 10.60 -12.92 -4.55
CA HIS A 21 10.03 -12.92 -3.21
C HIS A 21 10.94 -12.12 -2.29
N SER A 22 10.38 -11.14 -1.58
CA SER A 22 11.12 -10.36 -0.58
C SER A 22 11.32 -11.17 0.71
N ASP A 23 12.30 -10.79 1.52
CA ASP A 23 12.52 -11.46 2.82
C ASP A 23 11.29 -11.34 3.73
N LYS A 24 10.61 -10.18 3.76
CA LYS A 24 9.34 -10.02 4.49
C LYS A 24 8.32 -11.07 4.03
N GLN A 25 8.13 -11.24 2.73
CA GLN A 25 7.18 -12.23 2.21
C GLN A 25 7.56 -13.66 2.63
N ILE A 26 8.85 -14.01 2.59
CA ILE A 26 9.30 -15.34 3.01
C ILE A 26 9.10 -15.54 4.51
N THR A 27 9.35 -14.53 5.34
CA THR A 27 9.07 -14.58 6.78
C THR A 27 7.58 -14.84 7.06
N GLU A 28 6.68 -14.12 6.38
CA GLU A 28 5.24 -14.36 6.54
C GLU A 28 4.79 -15.73 6.02
N TYR A 29 5.45 -16.25 4.98
CA TYR A 29 5.25 -17.64 4.56
C TYR A 29 5.64 -18.63 5.67
N ILE A 30 6.79 -18.44 6.31
CA ILE A 30 7.24 -19.29 7.41
C ILE A 30 6.23 -19.26 8.55
N ARG A 31 5.80 -18.06 8.97
CA ARG A 31 4.76 -17.88 10.01
C ARG A 31 3.47 -18.62 9.65
N SER A 32 3.01 -18.49 8.41
CA SER A 32 1.82 -19.20 7.91
C SER A 32 1.99 -20.73 7.97
N ILE A 33 3.16 -21.25 7.62
CA ILE A 33 3.45 -22.69 7.67
C ILE A 33 3.55 -23.19 9.11
N GLU A 34 4.09 -22.40 10.04
CA GLU A 34 4.15 -22.73 11.45
C GLU A 34 2.75 -22.80 12.08
N MET A 35 1.88 -21.86 11.70
CA MET A 35 0.52 -21.76 12.23
C MET A 35 -0.43 -22.81 11.62
N PHE A 36 -0.40 -23.02 10.31
CA PHE A 36 -1.40 -23.82 9.59
C PHE A 36 -0.84 -25.09 8.92
N GLY A 37 0.48 -25.29 8.97
CA GLY A 37 1.14 -26.30 8.15
C GLY A 37 1.17 -25.94 6.66
N GLN A 38 1.55 -26.91 5.83
CA GLN A 38 1.56 -26.71 4.39
C GLN A 38 0.14 -26.89 3.80
N VAL A 39 -0.61 -25.79 3.71
CA VAL A 39 -1.99 -25.82 3.17
C VAL A 39 -2.02 -25.99 1.65
N LYS A 40 -1.06 -25.39 0.94
CA LYS A 40 -0.97 -25.45 -0.53
C LYS A 40 0.23 -26.30 -0.96
N PRO A 41 0.06 -27.28 -1.87
CA PRO A 41 1.18 -28.03 -2.40
C PRO A 41 2.01 -27.17 -3.37
N LEU A 42 3.28 -27.52 -3.53
CA LEU A 42 4.06 -27.07 -4.68
C LEU A 42 3.52 -27.71 -5.96
N VAL A 43 3.46 -26.98 -7.06
CA VAL A 43 3.12 -27.56 -8.36
C VAL A 43 4.41 -27.80 -9.11
N VAL A 44 4.70 -29.07 -9.42
CA VAL A 44 5.98 -29.49 -9.99
C VAL A 44 5.77 -30.31 -11.25
N ALA A 45 6.72 -30.23 -12.19
CA ALA A 45 6.82 -31.13 -13.32
C ALA A 45 7.38 -32.50 -12.91
N GLU A 46 7.33 -33.47 -13.83
CA GLU A 46 7.82 -34.83 -13.61
C GLU A 46 9.32 -34.91 -13.28
N ASP A 47 10.09 -33.97 -13.83
CA ASP A 47 11.54 -33.81 -13.66
C ASP A 47 11.93 -33.02 -12.39
N GLY A 48 10.95 -32.66 -11.55
CA GLY A 48 11.19 -31.88 -10.33
C GLY A 48 11.25 -30.36 -10.53
N GLU A 49 11.03 -29.85 -11.75
CA GLU A 49 10.97 -28.40 -11.98
C GLU A 49 9.74 -27.80 -11.27
N ILE A 50 9.95 -26.78 -10.43
CA ILE A 50 8.88 -26.08 -9.74
C ILE A 50 8.19 -25.13 -10.73
N ILE A 51 6.91 -25.38 -11.02
CA ILE A 51 6.11 -24.54 -11.92
C ILE A 51 5.42 -23.41 -11.12
N ALA A 52 4.90 -23.73 -9.93
CA ALA A 52 4.27 -22.77 -9.02
C ALA A 52 4.63 -23.08 -7.56
N GLY A 53 4.74 -22.02 -6.74
CA GLY A 53 5.10 -22.13 -5.32
C GLY A 53 6.57 -21.87 -4.99
N ASN A 54 7.32 -21.15 -5.82
CA ASN A 54 8.73 -20.82 -5.54
C ASN A 54 8.95 -20.16 -4.16
N GLY A 55 8.07 -19.26 -3.73
CA GLY A 55 8.16 -18.63 -2.39
C GLY A 55 7.93 -19.61 -1.24
N LEU A 56 6.98 -20.55 -1.41
CA LEU A 56 6.74 -21.62 -0.44
C LEU A 56 7.95 -22.57 -0.36
N TYR A 57 8.52 -22.95 -1.50
CA TYR A 57 9.75 -23.75 -1.55
C TYR A 57 10.89 -23.08 -0.77
N GLU A 58 11.11 -21.78 -0.96
CA GLU A 58 12.12 -21.02 -0.23
C GLU A 58 11.86 -20.96 1.27
N ALA A 59 10.60 -20.76 1.68
CA ALA A 59 10.23 -20.79 3.09
C ALA A 59 10.53 -22.15 3.72
N LEU A 60 10.13 -23.24 3.06
CA LEU A 60 10.38 -24.61 3.54
C LEU A 60 11.88 -24.93 3.64
N LEU A 61 12.69 -24.45 2.69
CA LEU A 61 14.14 -24.54 2.75
C LEU A 61 14.72 -23.77 3.95
N ARG A 62 14.27 -22.52 4.18
CA ARG A 62 14.73 -21.72 5.33
C ARG A 62 14.35 -22.33 6.66
N MET A 63 13.22 -23.03 6.72
CA MET A 63 12.79 -23.81 7.89
C MET A 63 13.58 -25.10 8.09
N GLY A 64 14.48 -25.48 7.17
CA GLY A 64 15.26 -26.71 7.25
C GLY A 64 14.43 -27.98 7.04
N ARG A 65 13.28 -27.89 6.35
CA ARG A 65 12.46 -29.06 6.04
C ARG A 65 13.18 -29.93 5.01
N GLU A 66 13.02 -31.25 5.12
CA GLU A 66 13.56 -32.21 4.15
C GLU A 66 12.57 -32.53 3.02
N THR A 67 11.28 -32.49 3.33
CA THR A 67 10.19 -32.89 2.43
C THR A 67 9.07 -31.86 2.38
N CYS A 68 8.29 -31.90 1.32
CA CYS A 68 7.13 -31.04 1.11
C CYS A 68 6.03 -31.76 0.33
N ASP A 69 4.80 -31.25 0.47
CA ASP A 69 3.65 -31.71 -0.31
C ASP A 69 3.70 -31.12 -1.71
N CYS A 70 3.60 -31.99 -2.71
CA CYS A 70 3.70 -31.63 -4.11
C CYS A 70 2.52 -32.19 -4.91
N TYR A 71 2.03 -31.40 -5.85
CA TYR A 71 1.18 -31.85 -6.93
C TYR A 71 2.03 -31.99 -8.20
N VAL A 72 2.27 -33.23 -8.63
CA VAL A 72 3.07 -33.54 -9.82
C VAL A 72 2.18 -33.50 -11.06
N MET A 73 2.47 -32.58 -11.98
CA MET A 73 1.79 -32.49 -13.27
C MET A 73 2.54 -33.29 -14.34
N VAL A 74 1.88 -34.34 -14.81
CA VAL A 74 2.39 -35.28 -15.82
C VAL A 74 2.02 -34.84 -17.23
N GLY A 75 2.95 -34.96 -18.18
CA GLY A 75 2.66 -34.77 -19.61
C GLY A 75 2.50 -33.32 -20.07
N LEU A 76 2.97 -32.33 -19.29
CA LEU A 76 3.03 -30.94 -19.74
C LEU A 76 4.19 -30.74 -20.70
N THR A 77 3.91 -30.17 -21.86
CA THR A 77 4.94 -29.62 -22.76
C THR A 77 5.62 -28.40 -22.12
N ASP A 78 6.85 -28.09 -22.54
CA ASP A 78 7.57 -26.90 -22.06
C ASP A 78 6.78 -25.60 -22.25
N VAL A 79 6.01 -25.51 -23.33
CA VAL A 79 5.14 -24.36 -23.60
C VAL A 79 4.01 -24.29 -22.58
N GLN A 80 3.42 -25.42 -22.20
CA GLN A 80 2.38 -25.47 -21.17
C GLN A 80 2.94 -25.15 -19.78
N LYS A 81 4.14 -25.65 -19.44
CA LYS A 81 4.84 -25.29 -18.18
C LYS A 81 5.01 -23.77 -18.06
N LYS A 82 5.52 -23.12 -19.11
CA LYS A 82 5.70 -21.66 -19.15
C LYS A 82 4.38 -20.90 -19.06
N LYS A 83 3.35 -21.34 -19.80
CA LYS A 83 2.00 -20.74 -19.71
C LYS A 83 1.42 -20.85 -18.31
N LEU A 84 1.58 -22.01 -17.66
CA LEU A 84 1.11 -22.23 -16.30
C LEU A 84 1.82 -21.31 -15.31
N MET A 85 3.14 -21.19 -15.40
CA MET A 85 3.92 -20.27 -14.57
C MET A 85 3.45 -18.82 -14.73
N MET A 86 3.29 -18.35 -15.97
CA MET A 86 2.79 -16.99 -16.25
C MET A 86 1.36 -16.78 -15.76
N ALA A 87 0.50 -17.76 -15.94
CA ALA A 87 -0.89 -17.69 -15.51
C ALA A 87 -1.02 -17.67 -13.98
N ASP A 88 -0.30 -18.53 -13.27
CA ASP A 88 -0.30 -18.57 -11.80
C ASP A 88 0.09 -17.20 -11.21
N ASN A 89 1.18 -16.61 -11.72
CA ASN A 89 1.58 -15.28 -11.27
C ASN A 89 0.55 -14.20 -11.64
N LYS A 90 0.07 -14.17 -12.89
CA LYS A 90 -0.78 -13.08 -13.34
C LYS A 90 -2.19 -13.15 -12.75
N VAL A 91 -2.78 -14.34 -12.68
CA VAL A 91 -4.12 -14.54 -12.09
C VAL A 91 -4.13 -14.13 -10.62
N TYR A 92 -3.05 -14.41 -9.88
CA TYR A 92 -2.93 -13.93 -8.50
C TYR A 92 -2.90 -12.40 -8.42
N GLU A 93 -2.20 -11.70 -9.32
CA GLU A 93 -2.14 -10.23 -9.35
C GLU A 93 -3.45 -9.55 -9.77
N LEU A 94 -4.32 -10.24 -10.50
CA LEU A 94 -5.61 -9.68 -10.94
C LEU A 94 -6.64 -9.65 -9.81
N GLY A 95 -6.40 -10.39 -8.72
CA GLY A 95 -7.25 -10.35 -7.54
C GLY A 95 -7.11 -9.02 -6.81
N PHE A 96 -8.20 -8.59 -6.17
CA PHE A 96 -8.20 -7.51 -5.21
C PHE A 96 -8.86 -7.98 -3.93
N THR A 97 -8.58 -7.23 -2.87
CA THR A 97 -9.05 -7.52 -1.53
C THR A 97 -10.28 -6.67 -1.24
N ASP A 98 -11.36 -7.30 -0.80
CA ASP A 98 -12.56 -6.62 -0.33
C ASP A 98 -12.37 -6.23 1.15
N VAL A 99 -12.31 -4.93 1.41
CA VAL A 99 -12.01 -4.38 2.74
C VAL A 99 -13.18 -4.58 3.69
N ASP A 100 -14.42 -4.45 3.21
CA ASP A 100 -15.62 -4.60 4.04
C ASP A 100 -15.72 -6.06 4.55
N ALA A 101 -15.40 -7.02 3.67
CA ALA A 101 -15.36 -8.43 4.04
C ALA A 101 -14.24 -8.75 5.06
N ILE A 102 -13.11 -8.04 5.03
CA ILE A 102 -12.06 -8.22 6.05
C ILE A 102 -12.50 -7.68 7.39
N GLU A 103 -13.12 -6.52 7.42
CA GLU A 103 -13.60 -5.93 8.67
C GLU A 103 -14.58 -6.89 9.38
N GLU A 104 -15.49 -7.52 8.62
CA GLU A 104 -16.39 -8.55 9.15
C GLU A 104 -15.62 -9.77 9.68
N LEU A 105 -14.68 -10.31 8.90
CA LEU A 105 -13.85 -11.45 9.33
C LEU A 105 -13.02 -11.16 10.57
N VAL A 106 -12.44 -9.96 10.69
CA VAL A 106 -11.63 -9.56 11.83
C VAL A 106 -12.46 -9.52 13.11
N LYS A 107 -13.70 -9.03 13.04
CA LYS A 107 -14.63 -9.05 14.19
C LYS A 107 -15.00 -10.47 14.63
N GLU A 108 -14.93 -11.45 13.73
CA GLU A 108 -15.15 -12.87 14.04
C GLU A 108 -13.92 -13.56 14.67
N LEU A 109 -12.75 -12.92 14.70
CA LEU A 109 -11.53 -13.49 15.28
C LEU A 109 -11.50 -13.41 16.82
N ASP A 110 -12.52 -12.84 17.46
CA ASP A 110 -12.63 -12.71 18.93
C ASP A 110 -11.38 -12.10 19.59
N GLY A 111 -10.72 -11.17 18.90
CA GLY A 111 -9.50 -10.49 19.36
C GLY A 111 -8.18 -11.21 19.05
N ASP A 112 -8.18 -12.41 18.47
CA ASP A 112 -6.96 -13.08 17.97
C ASP A 112 -6.61 -12.58 16.56
N VAL A 113 -6.02 -11.39 16.51
CA VAL A 113 -5.68 -10.71 15.25
C VAL A 113 -4.27 -11.03 14.72
N ASP A 114 -3.62 -12.10 15.22
CA ASP A 114 -2.31 -12.51 14.71
C ASP A 114 -2.40 -13.25 13.37
N VAL A 115 -2.52 -12.51 12.28
CA VAL A 115 -2.66 -13.08 10.93
C VAL A 115 -1.38 -12.89 10.10
N PRO A 116 -0.72 -13.98 9.64
CA PRO A 116 0.44 -13.88 8.78
C PRO A 116 0.18 -13.04 7.51
N GLY A 117 1.09 -12.11 7.21
CA GLY A 117 0.99 -11.20 6.07
C GLY A 117 0.21 -9.91 6.35
N TRP A 118 -0.46 -9.80 7.50
CA TRP A 118 -1.18 -8.60 7.90
C TRP A 118 -0.40 -7.80 8.94
N ASP A 119 -0.72 -6.52 9.01
CA ASP A 119 -0.22 -5.63 10.04
C ASP A 119 -1.09 -5.79 11.29
N ALA A 120 -0.49 -6.16 12.41
CA ALA A 120 -1.22 -6.48 13.64
C ALA A 120 -1.94 -5.24 14.20
N ASP A 121 -1.28 -4.08 14.19
CA ASP A 121 -1.85 -2.82 14.70
C ASP A 121 -3.06 -2.40 13.85
N LEU A 122 -2.99 -2.59 12.53
CA LEU A 122 -4.13 -2.37 11.63
C LEU A 122 -5.31 -3.30 11.94
N LEU A 123 -5.04 -4.59 12.14
CA LEU A 123 -6.11 -5.55 12.46
C LEU A 123 -6.72 -5.29 13.83
N GLU A 124 -5.91 -4.91 14.82
CA GLU A 124 -6.40 -4.52 16.14
C GLU A 124 -7.33 -3.30 16.05
N MET A 125 -6.95 -2.27 15.28
CA MET A 125 -7.81 -1.12 15.02
C MET A 125 -9.13 -1.48 14.34
N LEU A 126 -9.14 -2.46 13.42
CA LEU A 126 -10.37 -2.94 12.77
C LEU A 126 -11.24 -3.79 13.70
N ASN A 127 -10.63 -4.43 14.70
CA ASN A 127 -11.34 -5.22 15.71
C ASN A 127 -11.96 -4.36 16.82
N SER A 128 -11.42 -3.16 17.07
CA SER A 128 -11.90 -2.25 18.10
C SER A 128 -13.36 -1.82 17.87
N THR A 129 -14.12 -1.73 18.95
CA THR A 129 -15.49 -1.20 18.91
C THR A 129 -15.48 0.32 18.71
N THR A 130 -16.58 0.89 18.22
CA THR A 130 -16.72 2.35 18.07
C THR A 130 -16.54 3.08 19.39
N ASP A 131 -17.01 2.50 20.50
CA ASP A 131 -16.89 3.11 21.84
C ASP A 131 -15.43 3.15 22.32
N GLU A 132 -14.65 2.08 22.08
CA GLU A 132 -13.21 2.03 22.41
C GLU A 132 -12.40 2.97 21.51
N ALA A 133 -12.75 3.06 20.23
CA ALA A 133 -12.12 4.00 19.30
C ALA A 133 -12.41 5.46 19.69
N ASP A 134 -13.64 5.77 20.09
CA ASP A 134 -14.05 7.09 20.55
C ASP A 134 -13.36 7.48 21.87
N GLU A 135 -13.11 6.53 22.78
CA GLU A 135 -12.33 6.78 24.01
C GLU A 135 -10.87 7.12 23.70
N VAL A 136 -10.23 6.36 22.79
CA VAL A 136 -8.84 6.64 22.35
C VAL A 136 -8.74 8.02 21.71
N ILE A 137 -9.67 8.36 20.80
CA ILE A 137 -9.71 9.67 20.15
C ILE A 137 -10.01 10.78 21.17
N GLY A 138 -10.94 10.55 22.10
CA GLY A 138 -11.33 11.51 23.14
C GLY A 138 -10.20 11.83 24.12
N SER A 139 -9.31 10.87 24.37
CA SER A 139 -8.12 11.06 25.20
C SER A 139 -6.97 11.79 24.49
N TYR A 140 -7.04 11.93 23.15
CA TYR A 140 -5.96 12.53 22.37
C TYR A 140 -5.88 14.05 22.63
N GLY A 141 -4.82 14.47 23.32
CA GLY A 141 -4.61 15.86 23.73
C GLY A 141 -5.10 16.17 25.14
N ASP A 142 -5.58 15.15 25.88
CA ASP A 142 -5.81 15.29 27.31
C ASP A 142 -4.46 15.18 28.04
N PHE A 143 -4.08 16.23 28.76
CA PHE A 143 -2.86 16.26 29.55
C PHE A 143 -3.22 16.01 31.01
N PRO A 144 -2.54 15.11 31.73
CA PRO A 144 -2.85 14.92 33.13
C PRO A 144 -2.58 16.22 33.90
N GLU A 145 -3.44 16.55 34.87
CA GLU A 145 -3.41 17.84 35.57
C GLU A 145 -2.08 18.15 36.28
N ASN A 146 -1.29 17.13 36.58
CA ASN A 146 0.08 17.27 37.09
C ASN A 146 1.07 17.85 36.07
N GLU A 147 0.84 17.68 34.78
CA GLU A 147 1.65 18.22 33.67
C GLU A 147 1.16 19.60 33.23
N ILE A 148 -0.12 19.93 33.44
CA ILE A 148 -0.69 21.27 33.17
C ILE A 148 -0.34 22.27 34.29
N ALA A 149 -0.30 21.80 35.54
CA ALA A 149 -0.02 22.63 36.72
C ALA A 149 1.27 23.48 36.66
N PRO A 150 2.42 23.00 36.14
CA PRO A 150 3.63 23.82 36.02
C PRO A 150 3.52 24.90 34.94
N ILE A 151 2.79 24.68 33.85
CA ILE A 151 2.67 25.65 32.74
C ILE A 151 1.87 26.89 33.18
N ASN A 152 0.82 26.68 33.99
CA ASN A 152 -0.02 27.78 34.48
C ASN A 152 0.64 28.62 35.59
N ARG A 153 1.63 28.05 36.31
CA ARG A 153 2.43 28.79 37.29
C ARG A 153 3.44 29.75 36.66
N HIS A 154 3.99 29.42 35.49
CA HIS A 154 4.93 30.32 34.80
C HIS A 154 4.26 31.60 34.27
N GLN A 155 2.97 31.56 33.91
CA GLN A 155 2.24 32.78 33.52
C GLN A 155 1.92 33.72 34.69
N ALA A 156 1.88 33.19 35.93
CA ALA A 156 1.63 34.01 37.13
C ALA A 156 2.91 34.65 37.70
N GLU A 157 4.10 34.11 37.38
CA GLU A 157 5.37 34.56 37.98
C GLU A 157 6.27 35.38 37.05
N GLU A 158 5.99 35.44 35.74
CA GLU A 158 6.67 36.38 34.83
C GLU A 158 5.80 37.61 34.54
N HIS A 159 5.49 38.39 35.58
CA HIS A 159 5.22 39.81 35.37
C HIS A 159 6.54 40.48 35.01
N VAL A 160 6.95 40.35 33.74
CA VAL A 160 8.01 41.20 33.19
C VAL A 160 7.50 42.64 33.32
N PRO A 161 8.20 43.54 34.03
CA PRO A 161 7.80 44.93 34.08
C PRO A 161 7.84 45.45 32.65
N TYR A 162 6.73 46.00 32.16
CA TYR A 162 6.70 46.66 30.87
C TYR A 162 7.75 47.78 30.90
N ALA A 163 8.89 47.57 30.25
CA ALA A 163 9.86 48.63 30.03
C ALA A 163 9.15 49.71 29.20
N GLU A 164 9.24 50.96 29.64
CA GLU A 164 8.65 52.10 28.96
C GLU A 164 8.93 52.04 27.46
N THR A 165 7.87 52.05 26.65
CA THR A 165 7.99 52.09 25.19
C THR A 165 8.82 53.30 24.78
N PRO A 166 9.91 53.15 24.00
CA PRO A 166 10.59 54.29 23.45
C PRO A 166 9.61 55.03 22.53
N THR A 167 9.39 56.31 22.79
CA THR A 167 8.63 57.18 21.90
C THR A 167 9.42 57.39 20.62
N TYR A 168 9.01 56.71 19.55
CA TYR A 168 9.47 57.03 18.20
C TYR A 168 8.51 58.05 17.57
N SER A 169 9.07 59.10 16.97
CA SER A 169 8.28 60.10 16.25
C SER A 169 7.62 59.47 15.02
N VAL A 170 6.29 59.49 14.99
CA VAL A 170 5.49 59.08 13.82
C VAL A 170 5.68 60.13 12.71
N ALA A 171 6.14 59.71 11.53
CA ALA A 171 6.15 60.56 10.34
C ALA A 171 4.72 60.87 9.86
N PRO A 172 4.44 62.04 9.26
CA PRO A 172 3.07 62.44 8.94
C PRO A 172 2.48 61.56 7.83
N ALA A 173 1.17 61.25 7.97
CA ALA A 173 0.41 60.49 7.00
C ALA A 173 0.40 61.13 5.59
N PRO A 174 0.41 60.35 4.50
CA PRO A 174 0.22 60.88 3.16
C PRO A 174 -1.18 61.50 3.02
N GLN A 175 -1.25 62.69 2.44
CA GLN A 175 -2.49 63.43 2.19
C GLN A 175 -3.34 62.77 1.08
N PRO A 176 -4.67 62.91 1.13
CA PRO A 176 -5.58 62.30 0.14
C PRO A 176 -5.57 63.06 -1.19
N ALA A 177 -5.56 62.32 -2.30
CA ALA A 177 -5.80 62.86 -3.65
C ALA A 177 -7.31 62.81 -4.01
N PRO A 178 -7.81 63.75 -4.84
CA PRO A 178 -9.24 64.05 -4.95
C PRO A 178 -10.01 63.15 -5.93
N THR A 179 -11.30 63.00 -5.66
CA THR A 179 -12.32 62.22 -6.39
C THR A 179 -12.80 62.93 -7.66
N VAL A 180 -13.04 62.17 -8.75
CA VAL A 180 -14.13 62.46 -9.71
C VAL A 180 -14.62 61.19 -10.43
N SER A 181 -15.89 60.87 -10.17
CA SER A 181 -16.98 60.27 -10.97
C SER A 181 -16.72 59.27 -12.11
N ALA A 182 -17.39 58.11 -12.05
CA ALA A 182 -18.57 57.78 -12.88
C ALA A 182 -19.16 56.39 -12.57
N ALA A 183 -20.48 56.27 -12.63
CA ALA A 183 -21.27 55.05 -12.86
C ALA A 183 -22.19 55.35 -14.08
N PRO A 184 -22.93 54.40 -14.71
CA PRO A 184 -23.21 53.00 -14.33
C PRO A 184 -23.33 51.98 -15.52
N GLN A 185 -23.77 50.74 -15.19
CA GLN A 185 -24.55 49.77 -15.99
C GLN A 185 -23.89 48.56 -16.71
N GLN A 186 -24.33 47.35 -16.28
CA GLN A 186 -24.48 46.06 -17.00
C GLN A 186 -25.63 46.15 -18.07
N PRO A 187 -25.88 45.17 -19.00
CA PRO A 187 -25.71 43.69 -18.89
C PRO A 187 -25.27 42.91 -20.17
N SER A 188 -25.12 41.57 -20.02
CA SER A 188 -24.70 40.52 -20.98
C SER A 188 -25.66 40.26 -22.17
N PRO A 189 -25.30 39.44 -23.21
CA PRO A 189 -25.61 37.99 -23.20
C PRO A 189 -24.71 37.03 -24.05
N VAL A 190 -25.18 35.77 -24.09
CA VAL A 190 -24.71 34.38 -24.36
C VAL A 190 -24.39 33.95 -25.83
N LEU A 191 -23.53 32.91 -26.03
CA LEU A 191 -23.71 31.64 -26.81
C LEU A 191 -22.52 31.11 -27.69
N GLU A 192 -22.05 29.91 -27.33
CA GLU A 192 -21.61 28.68 -28.07
C GLU A 192 -20.66 28.64 -29.32
N MET A 193 -19.67 27.72 -29.22
CA MET A 193 -19.46 26.48 -30.05
C MET A 193 -18.05 26.27 -30.65
N SER A 194 -17.53 25.03 -30.46
CA SER A 194 -16.63 24.23 -31.32
C SER A 194 -15.09 24.32 -31.24
N THR A 195 -14.48 23.18 -30.91
CA THR A 195 -13.08 22.74 -31.18
C THR A 195 -12.88 22.42 -32.68
N PRO A 196 -11.63 22.42 -33.25
CA PRO A 196 -10.82 21.19 -33.26
C PRO A 196 -9.26 21.33 -33.40
N SER A 197 -8.55 20.20 -33.15
CA SER A 197 -7.28 19.72 -33.75
C SER A 197 -5.88 20.11 -33.19
N GLU A 198 -5.08 19.06 -32.93
CA GLU A 198 -3.60 18.99 -32.77
C GLU A 198 -2.84 19.17 -34.14
N PRO A 199 -1.49 19.39 -34.24
CA PRO A 199 -0.43 18.61 -33.54
C PRO A 199 0.98 19.25 -33.27
N GLN A 200 1.83 18.46 -32.57
CA GLN A 200 3.30 18.32 -32.63
C GLN A 200 4.30 19.16 -31.78
N THR A 201 5.08 18.40 -30.97
CA THR A 201 6.55 18.40 -30.74
C THR A 201 7.23 19.47 -29.86
N ALA A 202 7.76 19.05 -28.71
CA ALA A 202 9.19 19.09 -28.32
C ALA A 202 9.40 18.70 -26.83
N ALA A 203 10.34 17.78 -26.57
CA ALA A 203 10.87 17.49 -25.24
C ALA A 203 11.87 18.58 -24.78
N PRO A 204 12.18 18.65 -23.48
CA PRO A 204 13.50 18.15 -23.11
C PRO A 204 13.52 17.28 -21.84
N GLU A 205 14.64 16.56 -21.76
CA GLU A 205 15.01 15.50 -20.84
C GLU A 205 15.09 15.97 -19.37
N ALA A 206 14.62 15.12 -18.46
CA ALA A 206 15.04 15.11 -17.07
C ALA A 206 15.23 13.66 -16.63
N ASP A 207 16.50 13.32 -16.47
CA ASP A 207 17.02 12.09 -15.89
C ASP A 207 16.44 11.88 -14.47
N SER A 208 15.62 10.86 -14.33
CA SER A 208 15.33 10.24 -13.04
C SER A 208 15.12 8.75 -13.28
N GLY A 209 16.00 7.94 -12.70
CA GLY A 209 15.97 6.50 -12.76
C GLY A 209 14.71 5.96 -12.10
N VAL A 210 13.65 5.82 -12.88
CA VAL A 210 12.47 5.03 -12.56
C VAL A 210 12.50 3.85 -13.51
N GLU A 211 12.58 2.63 -12.98
CA GLU A 211 12.36 1.41 -13.75
C GLU A 211 11.00 1.53 -14.44
N GLN A 212 11.03 1.88 -15.73
CA GLN A 212 9.86 1.97 -16.59
C GLN A 212 9.32 0.56 -16.81
N HIS A 213 8.52 0.09 -15.87
CA HIS A 213 7.68 -1.09 -16.04
C HIS A 213 6.85 -0.89 -17.31
N ARG A 214 7.02 -1.79 -18.29
CA ARG A 214 6.43 -1.60 -19.62
C ARG A 214 4.96 -1.96 -19.51
N CYS A 215 4.08 -0.98 -19.34
CA CYS A 215 2.65 -1.23 -19.33
C CYS A 215 2.09 -1.34 -20.76
N ILE A 216 1.36 -2.42 -21.06
CA ILE A 216 0.70 -2.69 -22.34
C ILE A 216 -0.81 -2.71 -22.12
N ARG A 217 -1.58 -2.06 -23.00
CA ARG A 217 -3.04 -2.14 -22.96
C ARG A 217 -3.54 -3.36 -23.75
N CYS A 218 -4.31 -4.23 -23.12
CA CYS A 218 -4.89 -5.40 -23.77
C CYS A 218 -5.86 -4.97 -24.88
N PRO A 219 -5.69 -5.42 -26.13
CA PRO A 219 -6.57 -5.03 -27.24
C PRO A 219 -7.96 -5.69 -27.19
N LYS A 220 -8.16 -6.69 -26.33
CA LYS A 220 -9.45 -7.40 -26.18
C LYS A 220 -10.32 -6.84 -25.06
N CYS A 221 -9.76 -6.59 -23.87
CA CYS A 221 -10.50 -6.11 -22.70
C CYS A 221 -10.17 -4.66 -22.31
N GLY A 222 -9.16 -4.04 -22.91
CA GLY A 222 -8.78 -2.65 -22.62
C GLY A 222 -8.00 -2.45 -21.30
N GLU A 223 -7.74 -3.53 -20.57
CA GLU A 223 -7.03 -3.53 -19.28
C GLU A 223 -5.54 -3.19 -19.43
N LEU A 224 -4.99 -2.48 -18.45
CA LEU A 224 -3.58 -2.07 -18.42
C LEU A 224 -2.75 -3.17 -17.73
N ILE A 225 -1.85 -3.81 -18.48
CA ILE A 225 -0.97 -4.88 -17.99
C ILE A 225 0.44 -4.31 -17.85
N CYS A 226 0.89 -4.09 -16.62
CA CYS A 226 2.27 -3.70 -16.35
C CYS A 226 3.18 -4.95 -16.29
N LEU A 227 4.26 -4.92 -17.08
CA LEU A 227 5.28 -5.97 -17.24
C LEU A 227 6.50 -5.69 -16.37
#